data_AF-A0A401QA22-F1
#
_entry.id   AF-A0A401QA22-F1
#
_cell.length_a   1.000
_cell.length_b   1.000
_cell.length_c   1.000
_cell.angle_alpha   90.00
_cell.angle_beta   90.00
_cell.angle_gamma   90.00
#
_symmetry.space_group_name_H-M   'P 1'
#
loop_
_entity.id
_entity.type
_entity.pdbx_description
1 polymer ?
#
loop_
_entity_poly.entity_id
_entity_poly.type
_entity_poly.pdbx_seq_one_letter_code
_entity_poly.pdbx_strand_id
1 'polypeptide(L)'
;MSEDIRIDVEENRLKDGPQAPETSYHFAMSGKSFAVIVEHFPDLLPKLLLCGTVYARMAPDQKTQLVEALQKVDYYVGMCGDGANDCG
;
A
#
# COMPACT_ATOMS: atom_id res chain seq x y z
N MET A 1 -5.29 43.20 5.88
CA MET A 1 -4.89 42.61 4.59
C MET A 1 -4.33 41.24 4.88
N SER A 2 -5.07 40.22 4.50
CA SER A 2 -4.63 38.82 4.44
C SER A 2 -5.60 38.18 3.47
N GLU A 3 -5.17 38.02 2.22
CA GLU A 3 -5.93 37.33 1.19
C GLU A 3 -5.92 35.83 1.51
N ASP A 4 -7.12 35.27 1.68
CA ASP A 4 -7.30 33.82 1.75
C ASP A 4 -6.92 33.21 0.39
N ILE A 5 -5.85 32.42 0.39
CA ILE A 5 -5.44 31.61 -0.77
C ILE A 5 -6.49 30.51 -0.95
N ARG A 6 -7.37 30.66 -1.94
CA ARG A 6 -8.24 29.59 -2.42
C ARG A 6 -7.44 28.75 -3.40
N ILE A 7 -7.17 27.50 -3.03
CA ILE A 7 -6.62 26.51 -3.95
C ILE A 7 -7.80 25.78 -4.59
N ASP A 8 -8.19 26.24 -5.78
CA ASP A 8 -9.06 25.46 -6.67
C ASP A 8 -8.19 24.37 -7.33
N VAL A 9 -8.20 23.16 -6.77
CA VAL A 9 -7.57 22.01 -7.43
C VAL A 9 -8.54 21.52 -8.51
N GLU A 10 -8.34 22.07 -9.70
CA GLU A 10 -8.98 21.67 -10.95
C GLU A 10 -8.82 20.15 -11.17
N GLU A 11 -9.94 19.43 -11.26
CA GLU A 11 -10.03 18.02 -11.62
C GLU A 11 -9.50 17.80 -13.06
N ASN A 12 -8.20 17.57 -13.23
CA ASN A 12 -7.71 16.97 -14.47
C ASN A 12 -6.31 16.36 -14.35
N ARG A 13 -6.11 15.21 -15.02
CA ARG A 13 -4.87 14.43 -15.31
C ARG A 13 -4.65 13.23 -14.36
N LEU A 14 -4.60 11.96 -14.78
CA LEU A 14 -4.55 11.30 -16.11
C LEU A 14 -5.38 10.00 -16.04
N LYS A 15 -6.14 9.68 -17.11
CA LYS A 15 -6.87 8.39 -17.24
C LYS A 15 -6.23 7.48 -18.29
N ASP A 16 -4.91 7.36 -18.30
CA ASP A 16 -4.18 6.46 -19.22
C ASP A 16 -3.43 5.37 -18.43
N GLY A 17 -4.19 4.44 -17.86
CA GLY A 17 -3.69 3.21 -17.25
C GLY A 17 -4.78 2.14 -17.27
N PRO A 18 -4.45 0.84 -17.16
CA PRO A 18 -5.46 -0.18 -16.98
C PRO A 18 -6.33 0.23 -15.79
N GLN A 19 -7.62 0.50 -16.04
CA GLN A 19 -8.55 0.81 -14.97
C GLN A 19 -8.65 -0.44 -14.11
N ALA A 20 -7.93 -0.45 -12.97
CA ALA A 20 -8.15 -1.44 -11.95
C ALA A 20 -9.65 -1.44 -11.65
N PRO A 21 -10.31 -2.61 -11.57
CA PRO A 21 -11.72 -2.67 -11.24
C PRO A 21 -11.94 -1.84 -9.97
N GLU A 22 -12.91 -0.93 -9.99
CA GLU A 22 -13.27 -0.07 -8.85
C GLU A 22 -13.54 -0.96 -7.62
N THR A 23 -12.51 -1.16 -6.81
CA THR A 23 -12.59 -1.96 -5.58
C THR A 23 -13.22 -1.08 -4.51
N SER A 24 -14.51 -1.30 -4.25
CA SER A 24 -15.29 -0.54 -3.26
C SER A 24 -14.88 -0.80 -1.79
N TYR A 25 -13.76 -1.48 -1.54
CA TYR A 25 -13.32 -1.85 -0.21
C TYR A 25 -11.79 -1.84 -0.10
N HIS A 26 -11.32 -1.48 1.09
CA HIS A 26 -9.91 -1.42 1.45
C HIS A 26 -9.63 -2.33 2.65
N PHE A 27 -8.53 -3.07 2.61
CA PHE A 27 -8.06 -3.85 3.75
C PHE A 27 -7.11 -3.04 4.63
N ALA A 28 -7.32 -3.17 5.94
CA ALA A 28 -6.39 -2.77 6.97
C ALA A 28 -6.00 -4.03 7.75
N MET A 29 -4.70 -4.34 7.82
CA MET A 29 -4.23 -5.58 8.43
C MET A 29 -3.04 -5.36 9.37
N SER A 30 -2.97 -6.20 10.40
CA SER A 30 -1.87 -6.22 11.35
C SER A 30 -0.73 -7.12 10.87
N GLY A 31 0.50 -6.89 11.36
CA GLY A 31 1.63 -7.78 11.11
C GLY A 31 1.39 -9.24 11.51
N LYS A 32 0.60 -9.50 12.57
CA LYS A 32 0.23 -10.88 12.94
C LYS A 32 -0.65 -11.54 11.89
N SER A 33 -1.65 -10.80 11.38
CA SER A 33 -2.54 -11.29 10.32
C SER A 33 -1.75 -11.52 9.03
N PHE A 34 -0.85 -10.59 8.69
CA PHE A 34 0.04 -10.72 7.53
C PHE A 34 0.88 -11.99 7.59
N ALA A 35 1.53 -12.28 8.74
CA ALA A 35 2.31 -13.50 8.93
C ALA A 35 1.48 -14.77 8.69
N VAL A 36 0.28 -14.85 9.28
CA VAL A 36 -0.64 -15.99 9.09
C VAL A 36 -1.02 -16.17 7.62
N ILE A 37 -1.28 -15.08 6.90
CA ILE A 37 -1.64 -15.13 5.47
C ILE A 37 -0.45 -15.62 4.64
N VAL A 38 0.75 -15.07 4.86
CA VAL A 38 1.95 -15.48 4.13
C VAL A 38 2.27 -16.96 4.37
N GLU A 39 2.15 -17.43 5.61
CA GLU A 39 2.51 -18.79 6.00
C GLU A 39 1.48 -19.84 5.57
N HIS A 40 0.19 -19.55 5.75
CA HIS A 40 -0.87 -20.55 5.62
C HIS A 40 -1.78 -20.34 4.41
N PHE A 41 -1.82 -19.14 3.84
CA PHE A 41 -2.72 -18.78 2.74
C PHE A 41 -2.02 -17.96 1.64
N PRO A 42 -0.87 -18.42 1.12
CA PRO A 42 -0.08 -17.64 0.16
C PRO A 42 -0.86 -17.27 -1.11
N ASP A 43 -1.80 -18.10 -1.53
CA ASP A 43 -2.65 -17.86 -2.71
C ASP A 43 -3.61 -16.66 -2.54
N LEU A 44 -3.93 -16.28 -1.30
CA LEU A 44 -4.77 -15.10 -1.01
C LEU A 44 -3.97 -13.81 -0.99
N LEU A 45 -2.65 -13.89 -0.80
CA LEU A 45 -1.80 -12.72 -0.61
C LEU A 45 -1.90 -11.73 -1.79
N PRO A 46 -1.80 -12.12 -3.08
CA PRO A 46 -1.90 -11.15 -4.19
C PRO A 46 -3.22 -10.37 -4.21
N LYS A 47 -4.34 -11.01 -3.86
CA LYS A 47 -5.66 -10.37 -3.82
C LYS A 47 -5.77 -9.37 -2.67
N LEU A 48 -5.19 -9.73 -1.52
CA LEU A 48 -5.15 -8.87 -0.35
C LEU A 48 -4.23 -7.66 -0.56
N LEU A 49 -3.11 -7.85 -1.27
CA LEU A 49 -2.21 -6.77 -1.64
C LEU A 49 -2.90 -5.75 -2.57
N LEU A 50 -3.66 -6.22 -3.56
CA LEU A 50 -4.38 -5.37 -4.52
C LEU A 50 -5.38 -4.41 -3.84
N CYS A 51 -6.07 -4.87 -2.79
CA CYS A 51 -7.06 -4.07 -2.07
C CYS A 51 -6.53 -3.56 -0.71
N GLY A 52 -5.25 -3.77 -0.41
CA GLY A 52 -4.65 -3.46 0.89
C GLY A 52 -4.14 -2.03 0.95
N THR A 53 -4.60 -1.27 1.93
CA THR A 53 -4.24 0.16 2.05
C THR A 53 -3.48 0.46 3.33
N VAL A 54 -3.76 -0.27 4.42
CA VAL A 54 -3.06 -0.06 5.69
C VAL A 54 -2.46 -1.37 6.19
N TYR A 55 -1.15 -1.35 6.41
CA TYR A 55 -0.40 -2.43 7.05
C TYR A 55 0.21 -1.88 8.33
N ALA A 56 -0.33 -2.29 9.47
CA ALA A 56 -0.01 -1.69 10.76
C ALA A 56 0.65 -2.70 11.70
N ARG A 57 1.40 -2.18 12.68
CA ARG A 57 2.08 -3.01 13.70
C ARG A 57 2.98 -4.09 13.07
N MET A 58 3.60 -3.75 11.95
CA MET A 58 4.53 -4.59 11.22
C MET A 58 5.91 -4.55 11.90
N ALA A 59 6.53 -5.70 12.08
CA ALA A 59 7.95 -5.77 12.42
C ALA A 59 8.81 -5.35 11.19
N PRO A 60 10.08 -4.94 11.39
CA PRO A 60 10.91 -4.43 10.29
C PRO A 60 11.05 -5.39 9.11
N ASP A 61 11.27 -6.67 9.39
CA ASP A 61 11.31 -7.76 8.41
C ASP A 61 10.01 -7.90 7.62
N GLN A 62 8.86 -7.74 8.30
CA GLN A 62 7.55 -7.80 7.65
C GLN A 62 7.33 -6.64 6.69
N LYS A 63 7.92 -5.47 6.95
CA LYS A 63 7.86 -4.34 6.01
C LYS A 63 8.65 -4.64 4.73
N THR A 64 9.85 -5.21 4.85
CA THR A 64 10.62 -5.68 3.69
C THR A 64 9.85 -6.74 2.91
N GLN A 65 9.28 -7.74 3.58
CA GLN A 65 8.45 -8.77 2.93
C GLN A 65 7.25 -8.17 2.18
N LEU A 66 6.60 -7.15 2.74
CA LEU A 66 5.49 -6.46 2.10
C LEU A 66 5.95 -5.75 0.81
N VAL A 67 7.08 -5.05 0.85
CA VAL A 67 7.66 -4.39 -0.33
C VAL A 67 7.98 -5.41 -1.42
N GLU A 68 8.66 -6.49 -1.08
CA GLU A 68 8.98 -7.56 -2.03
C GLU A 68 7.72 -8.22 -2.61
N ALA A 69 6.68 -8.44 -1.78
CA ALA A 69 5.44 -9.05 -2.22
C ALA A 69 4.67 -8.15 -3.19
N LEU A 70 4.66 -6.83 -2.95
CA LEU A 70 4.09 -5.83 -3.87
C LEU A 70 4.88 -5.78 -5.19
N GLN A 71 6.22 -5.82 -5.13
CA GLN A 71 7.05 -5.89 -6.34
C GLN A 71 6.79 -7.16 -7.16
N LYS A 72 6.58 -8.31 -6.50
CA LYS A 72 6.27 -9.60 -7.17
C LYS A 72 4.92 -9.62 -7.90
N VAL A 73 4.02 -8.69 -7.59
CA VAL A 73 2.75 -8.51 -8.33
C VAL A 73 2.84 -7.36 -9.34
N ASP A 74 4.06 -7.03 -9.79
CA ASP A 74 4.40 -6.03 -10.81
C ASP A 74 4.09 -4.57 -10.43
N TYR A 75 4.04 -4.25 -9.13
CA TYR A 75 3.95 -2.87 -8.67
C TYR A 75 5.33 -2.22 -8.62
N TYR A 76 5.40 -0.95 -9.03
CA TYR A 76 6.50 -0.07 -8.65
C TYR A 76 6.29 0.38 -7.21
N VAL A 77 7.23 0.04 -6.32
CA VAL A 77 7.11 0.30 -4.88
C VAL A 77 8.17 1.30 -4.43
N GLY A 78 7.75 2.32 -3.70
CA GLY A 78 8.62 3.23 -2.96
C GLY A 78 8.30 3.15 -1.48
N MET A 79 9.32 3.00 -0.65
CA MET A 79 9.19 3.00 0.81
C MET A 79 9.92 4.22 1.37
N CYS A 80 9.24 5.01 2.20
CA CYS A 80 9.83 6.14 2.90
C CYS A 80 9.48 6.08 4.39
N GLY A 81 10.44 6.41 5.24
CA GLY A 81 10.31 6.43 6.68
C GLY A 81 11.49 7.18 7.30
N ASP A 82 11.31 7.67 8.51
CA ASP A 82 12.33 8.44 9.25
C ASP A 82 13.19 7.57 10.18
N GLY A 83 12.85 6.28 10.32
CA GLY A 83 13.46 5.37 11.30
C GLY A 83 14.22 4.19 10.70
N ALA A 84 15.08 3.57 11.52
CA ALA A 84 15.85 2.37 11.16
C ALA A 84 14.99 1.12 10.88
N ASN A 85 13.68 1.17 11.16
CA ASN A 85 12.78 0.06 10.85
C ASN A 85 12.29 0.09 9.39
N ASP A 86 12.66 1.12 8.63
CA ASP A 86 12.34 1.27 7.21
C ASP A 86 13.59 1.13 6.32
N CYS A 87 14.76 0.85 6.91
CA CYS A 87 15.97 0.50 6.17
C CYS A 87 16.04 -1.03 5.97
N GLY A 88 15.48 -1.50 4.85
CA GLY A 88 15.44 -2.90 4.45
C GLY A 88 15.34 -3.04 2.95
#